data_AF-A0A4Q3UTG7-F1
#
_entry.id   AF-A0A4Q3UTG7-F1
#
_cell.length_a   1.000
_cell.length_b   1.000
_cell.length_c   1.000
_cell.angle_alpha   90.00
_cell.angle_beta   90.00
_cell.angle_gamma   90.00
#
_symmetry.space_group_name_H-M   'P 1'
#
loop_
_entity.id
_entity.type
_entity.pdbx_description
1 polymer ?
#
loop_
_entity_poly.entity_id
_entity_poly.type
_entity_poly.pdbx_seq_one_letter_code
_entity_poly.pdbx_strand_id
1 'polypeptide(L)' 'MNIENTKAQMRKGVLEFCILSVLREREAYTSEILDTLKSAKLLVVEGTVYPLLTRLKNDGLLT' A
#
# COMPACT_ATOMS: atom_id res chain seq x y z
N MET A 1 -0.15 24.11 -9.02
CA MET A 1 -0.25 22.74 -8.48
C MET A 1 -0.18 21.76 -9.64
N ASN A 2 0.76 20.81 -9.64
CA ASN A 2 0.87 19.82 -10.72
C ASN A 2 -0.16 18.70 -10.50
N ILE A 3 -1.26 18.74 -11.26
CA ILE A 3 -2.40 17.82 -11.14
C ILE A 3 -1.96 16.36 -11.30
N GLU A 4 -1.00 16.07 -12.17
CA GLU A 4 -0.53 14.70 -12.40
C GLU A 4 0.26 14.16 -11.20
N ASN A 5 1.09 15.00 -10.58
CA ASN A 5 1.73 14.65 -9.32
C ASN A 5 0.69 14.43 -8.21
N THR A 6 -0.31 15.30 -8.08
CA THR A 6 -1.39 15.15 -7.09
C THR A 6 -2.13 13.82 -7.27
N LYS A 7 -2.52 13.45 -8.51
CA LYS A 7 -3.15 12.16 -8.80
C LYS A 7 -2.24 10.98 -8.42
N ALA A 8 -0.94 11.08 -8.69
CA ALA A 8 0.02 10.04 -8.32
C ALA A 8 0.12 9.88 -6.80
N GLN A 9 0.18 10.97 -6.04
CA GLN A 9 0.21 10.93 -4.57
C GLN A 9 -1.09 10.39 -3.98
N MET A 10 -2.24 10.77 -4.52
CA MET A 10 -3.54 10.23 -4.10
C MET A 10 -3.60 8.70 -4.26
N ARG A 11 -3.13 8.17 -5.41
CA ARG A 11 -3.07 6.71 -5.63
C ARG A 11 -2.16 6.00 -4.63
N LYS A 12 -1.00 6.59 -4.30
CA LYS A 12 -0.09 6.05 -3.27
C LYS A 12 -0.75 6.03 -1.89
N GLY A 13 -1.35 7.15 -1.49
CA GLY A 13 -2.02 7.26 -0.19
C GLY A 13 -3.21 6.30 -0.03
N VAL A 14 -3.99 6.09 -1.09
CA VAL A 14 -5.08 5.09 -1.07
C VAL A 14 -4.52 3.67 -0.91
N LEU A 15 -3.42 3.33 -1.60
CA LEU A 15 -2.79 2.02 -1.45
C LEU A 15 -2.20 1.82 -0.05
N GLU A 16 -1.54 2.82 0.51
CA GLU A 16 -1.04 2.82 1.89
C GLU A 16 -2.19 2.58 2.88
N PHE A 17 -3.34 3.24 2.69
CA PHE A 17 -4.53 3.02 3.50
C PHE A 17 -5.07 1.59 3.37
N CYS A 18 -5.13 1.03 2.16
CA CYS A 18 -5.55 -0.36 1.96
C CYS A 18 -4.61 -1.35 2.66
N ILE A 19 -3.29 -1.15 2.57
CA ILE A 19 -2.28 -1.98 3.26
C ILE A 19 -2.51 -1.94 4.77
N LEU A 20 -2.63 -0.76 5.35
CA LEU A 20 -2.90 -0.60 6.78
C LEU A 20 -4.23 -1.21 7.20
N SER A 21 -5.25 -1.16 6.34
CA SER A 21 -6.55 -1.78 6.59
C SER A 21 -6.46 -3.31 6.67
N VAL A 22 -5.66 -3.94 5.80
CA VAL A 22 -5.37 -5.38 5.88
C VAL A 22 -4.63 -5.71 7.17
N LEU A 23 -3.59 -4.94 7.50
CA LEU A 23 -2.75 -5.16 8.68
C LEU A 23 -3.46 -4.88 10.01
N ARG A 24 -4.51 -4.05 9.99
CA ARG A 24 -5.38 -3.82 11.15
C ARG A 24 -6.15 -5.08 11.55
N GLU A 25 -6.52 -5.92 10.60
CA GLU A 25 -7.30 -7.13 10.87
C GLU A 25 -6.42 -8.29 11.33
N ARG A 26 -5.20 -8.40 10.77
CA ARG A 26 -4.22 -9.42 11.14
C ARG A 26 -2.83 -9.05 10.68
N GLU A 27 -1.81 -9.61 11.33
CA GLU A 27 -0.48 -9.67 10.73
C GLU A 27 -0.52 -10.44 9.40
N ALA A 28 0.20 -9.93 8.41
CA ALA A 28 0.22 -10.48 7.07
C ALA A 28 1.60 -10.29 6.44
N TYR A 29 2.09 -11.33 5.77
CA TYR A 29 3.26 -11.22 4.91
C TYR A 29 2.93 -10.40 3.66
N THR A 30 3.96 -9.82 3.02
CA THR A 30 3.79 -9.01 1.79
C THR A 30 3.04 -9.76 0.69
N SER A 31 3.26 -11.07 0.54
CA SER A 31 2.53 -11.92 -0.41
C SER A 31 1.03 -11.98 -0.11
N GLU A 32 0.65 -12.09 1.16
CA GLU A 32 -0.76 -12.13 1.56
C GLU A 32 -1.44 -10.77 1.39
N ILE A 33 -0.71 -9.68 1.61
CA ILE A 33 -1.17 -8.32 1.29
C ILE A 33 -1.44 -8.21 -0.21
N LEU A 34 -0.51 -8.64 -1.06
CA LEU A 34 -0.66 -8.64 -2.51
C LEU A 34 -1.88 -9.47 -2.95
N ASP A 35 -2.06 -10.67 -2.41
CA ASP A 35 -3.19 -11.54 -2.72
C ASP A 35 -4.53 -10.92 -2.29
N THR A 36 -4.55 -10.25 -1.14
CA THR A 36 -5.74 -9.54 -0.64
C THR A 36 -6.10 -8.37 -1.55
N LEU A 37 -5.12 -7.54 -1.92
CA LEU A 37 -5.33 -6.40 -2.83
C LEU A 37 -5.79 -6.89 -4.22
N LYS A 38 -5.18 -7.95 -4.74
CA LYS A 38 -5.57 -8.57 -6.01
C LYS A 38 -6.99 -9.10 -5.97
N SER A 39 -7.39 -9.74 -4.88
CA SER A 39 -8.77 -10.23 -4.67
C SER A 39 -9.79 -9.08 -4.61
N ALA A 40 -9.37 -7.92 -4.11
CA ALA A 40 -10.14 -6.67 -4.16
C ALA A 40 -10.12 -5.96 -5.53
N LYS A 41 -9.62 -6.62 -6.59
CA LYS A 41 -9.46 -6.09 -7.97
C LYS A 41 -8.49 -4.92 -8.08
N LEU A 42 -7.57 -4.77 -7.14
CA LEU A 42 -6.46 -3.82 -7.23
C LEU A 42 -5.27 -4.52 -7.91
N LEU A 43 -4.98 -4.14 -9.15
CA LEU A 43 -3.84 -4.66 -9.90
C LEU A 43 -2.56 -3.95 -9.45
N VAL A 44 -1.86 -4.57 -8.49
CA VAL A 44 -0.58 -4.09 -7.98
C VAL A 44 0.47 -5.18 -8.08
N VAL A 45 1.71 -4.73 -8.29
CA VAL A 45 2.89 -5.60 -8.34
C VAL A 45 3.79 -5.34 -7.14
N GLU A 46 4.69 -6.27 -6.86
CA GLU A 46 5.69 -6.14 -5.80
C GLU A 46 6.45 -4.81 -5.85
N GLY A 47 6.88 -4.40 -7.05
CA GLY A 47 7.58 -3.12 -7.25
C GLY A 47 6.76 -1.87 -6.86
N THR A 48 5.45 -2.01 -6.66
CA THR A 48 4.60 -0.95 -6.10
C THR A 48 4.44 -1.07 -4.60
N VAL A 49 4.30 -2.30 -4.07
CA VAL A 49 4.01 -2.53 -2.65
C VAL A 49 5.23 -2.36 -1.76
N TYR A 50 6.40 -2.89 -2.15
CA TYR A 50 7.62 -2.80 -1.32
C TYR A 50 8.06 -1.36 -1.01
N PRO A 51 8.05 -0.42 -1.97
CA PRO A 51 8.33 0.98 -1.66
C PRO A 51 7.34 1.61 -0.68
N LEU A 52 6.04 1.25 -0.75
CA LEU A 52 5.03 1.75 0.18
C LEU A 52 5.22 1.17 1.59
N LEU A 53 5.52 -0.12 1.70
CA LEU A 53 5.85 -0.74 3.00
C LEU A 53 7.09 -0.10 3.63
N THR A 54 8.14 0.14 2.83
CA THR A 54 9.34 0.86 3.29
C THR A 54 8.98 2.25 3.80
N ARG A 55 8.13 2.98 3.08
CA ARG A 55 7.68 4.31 3.50
C ARG A 55 6.88 4.26 4.80
N LEU A 56 5.91 3.36 4.91
CA LEU A 56 5.11 3.18 6.13
C LEU A 56 5.98 2.81 7.34
N LYS A 57 7.02 1.99 7.15
CA LYS A 57 8.02 1.69 8.18
C LYS A 57 8.83 2.92 8.57
N ASN A 58 9.30 3.70 7.60
CA ASN A 58 10.05 4.94 7.86
C ASN A 58 9.19 6.01 8.56
N ASP A 59 7.87 6.01 8.29
CA ASP A 59 6.89 6.87 8.93
C ASP A 59 6.46 6.33 10.33
N GLY A 60 7.03 5.19 10.78
CA GLY A 60 6.77 4.61 12.10
C GLY A 60 5.42 3.91 12.24
N LEU A 61 4.72 3.64 11.13
CA LEU A 61 3.42 2.97 11.12
C LEU A 61 3.54 1.44 11.07
N LEU A 62 4.70 0.92 10.69
CA LEU A 62 5.06 -0.50 10.68
C LEU A 62 6.36 -0.72 11.45
N THR A 63 6.57 -1.94 11.95
CA THR A 63 7.77 -2.34 12.68
C THR A 63 8.60 -3.35 11.89
#